data_AF-A0A1V1SUS5-F1
#
_entry.id   AF-A0A1V1SUS5-F1
#
_cell.length_a   1.000
_cell.length_b   1.000
_cell.length_c   1.000
_cell.angle_alpha   90.00
_cell.angle_beta   90.00
_cell.angle_gamma   90.00
#
_symmetry.space_group_name_H-M   'P 1'
#
loop_
_entity.id
_entity.type
_entity.pdbx_description
1 polymer ?
#
loop_
_entity_poly.entity_id
_entity_poly.type
_entity_poly.pdbx_seq_one_letter_code
_entity_poly.pdbx_strand_id
1 'polypeptide(L)'
;MQLIAQNLGVFPTLDYAQSWERFMTDEGSPVELSWDWGTDDSRPTIRYSIEPIGLTADTSFDPLNLLVGEAFESQLVKALPNLRVEWLRHFQDFFKDRGNNGCESVNSHDHSTSIFYAFDLTDTNTTAKAYFLPKFRAIARKESNLKVLMQAIQIAPYSSEGNLNALSIFSDFSNDTASAHLEYEMLAIDLIDPQQSRLKIYFRCRETSFNSVASRQASTVGSYTGAVYRALKDGTLIEAVMDLLETSE
;
A
#
# COMPACT_ATOMS: atom_id res chain seq x y z
N MET A 1 -10.46 -2.84 19.60
CA MET A 1 -9.39 -3.81 19.94
C MET A 1 -9.77 -5.26 19.64
N GLN A 2 -10.94 -5.78 20.04
CA GLN A 2 -11.29 -7.20 19.85
C GLN A 2 -11.29 -7.65 18.38
N LEU A 3 -11.72 -6.78 17.46
CA LEU A 3 -11.67 -7.01 16.02
C LEU A 3 -10.26 -7.34 15.52
N ILE A 4 -9.27 -6.51 15.90
CA ILE A 4 -7.91 -6.60 15.37
C ILE A 4 -7.22 -7.86 15.87
N ALA A 5 -7.28 -8.12 17.17
CA ALA A 5 -6.59 -9.24 17.80
C ALA A 5 -6.99 -10.61 17.21
N GLN A 6 -8.25 -10.78 16.79
CA GLN A 6 -8.75 -12.03 16.20
C GLN A 6 -8.21 -12.31 14.79
N ASN A 7 -7.64 -11.29 14.13
CA ASN A 7 -7.16 -11.38 12.76
C ASN A 7 -5.63 -11.34 12.67
N LEU A 8 -4.89 -11.37 13.79
CA LEU A 8 -3.42 -11.38 13.77
C LEU A 8 -2.82 -12.77 13.48
N GLY A 9 -3.65 -13.79 13.28
CA GLY A 9 -3.22 -15.17 13.08
C GLY A 9 -2.67 -15.80 14.36
N VAL A 10 -1.79 -16.79 14.19
CA VAL A 10 -1.17 -17.54 15.29
C VAL A 10 -0.04 -16.71 15.90
N PHE A 11 0.04 -16.65 17.23
CA PHE A 11 1.16 -16.00 17.92
C PHE A 11 2.45 -16.82 17.72
N PRO A 12 3.57 -16.21 17.31
CA PRO A 12 4.83 -16.94 17.14
C PRO A 12 5.30 -17.49 18.49
N THR A 13 5.55 -18.80 18.56
CA THR A 13 6.14 -19.46 19.74
C THR A 13 7.53 -19.96 19.40
N LEU A 14 8.38 -20.18 20.41
CA LEU A 14 9.77 -20.64 20.22
C LEU A 14 9.87 -21.96 19.41
N ASP A 15 8.82 -22.79 19.45
CA ASP A 15 8.75 -24.09 18.77
C ASP A 15 8.06 -24.03 17.40
N TYR A 16 7.50 -22.87 17.02
CA TYR A 16 6.79 -22.66 15.76
C TYR A 16 7.22 -21.33 15.13
N ALA A 17 8.26 -21.41 14.29
CA ALA A 17 8.60 -20.32 13.38
C ALA A 17 7.46 -20.17 12.37
N GLN A 18 6.83 -19.00 12.34
CA GLN A 18 5.76 -18.71 11.40
C GLN A 18 6.37 -18.62 10.00
N SER A 19 5.88 -19.43 9.07
CA SER A 19 6.42 -19.53 7.71
C SER A 19 5.92 -18.42 6.78
N TRP A 20 4.92 -17.65 7.20
CA TRP A 20 4.42 -16.49 6.46
C TRP A 20 5.35 -15.28 6.62
N GLU A 21 6.24 -15.09 5.65
CA GLU A 21 7.07 -13.88 5.54
C GLU A 21 6.20 -12.66 5.19
N ARG A 22 6.23 -11.65 6.06
CA ARG A 22 5.36 -10.47 6.02
C ARG A 22 6.12 -9.28 5.47
N PHE A 23 5.41 -8.39 4.77
CA PHE A 23 5.99 -7.14 4.27
C PHE A 23 6.18 -6.08 5.35
N MET A 24 5.30 -6.07 6.36
CA MET A 24 5.00 -4.85 7.11
C MET A 24 6.05 -4.44 8.13
N THR A 25 6.71 -5.41 8.79
CA THR A 25 7.75 -5.10 9.77
C THR A 25 8.95 -6.02 9.57
N ASP A 26 10.13 -5.53 9.93
CA ASP A 26 11.40 -6.24 9.73
C ASP A 26 11.46 -7.53 10.56
N GLU A 27 10.86 -7.55 11.75
CA GLU A 27 10.71 -8.74 12.59
C GLU A 27 9.53 -9.64 12.19
N GLY A 28 8.79 -9.25 11.15
CA GLY A 28 7.65 -10.00 10.64
C GLY A 28 6.48 -10.06 11.62
N SER A 29 6.16 -9.00 12.35
CA SER A 29 4.92 -8.86 13.12
C SER A 29 3.74 -8.58 12.16
N PRO A 30 2.53 -9.13 12.40
CA PRO A 30 1.35 -8.82 11.61
C PRO A 30 0.71 -7.47 11.98
N VAL A 31 1.30 -6.75 12.95
CA VAL A 31 0.84 -5.45 13.42
C VAL A 31 2.02 -4.52 13.67
N GLU A 32 1.85 -3.27 13.26
CA GLU A 32 2.80 -2.17 13.50
C GLU A 32 2.05 -1.00 14.18
N LEU A 33 2.71 -0.33 15.12
CA LEU A 33 2.22 0.90 15.74
C LEU A 33 3.10 2.08 15.31
N SER A 34 2.49 3.18 14.91
CA SER A 34 3.21 4.41 14.53
C SER A 34 2.52 5.67 15.05
N TRP A 35 3.27 6.76 15.12
CA TRP A 35 2.79 8.06 15.61
C TRP A 35 3.09 9.12 14.56
N ASP A 36 2.05 9.88 14.20
CA ASP A 36 2.23 11.12 13.45
C ASP A 36 2.27 12.28 14.44
N TRP A 37 3.44 12.91 14.55
CA TRP A 37 3.67 14.04 15.45
C TRP A 37 3.22 15.38 14.86
N GLY A 38 2.86 15.43 13.57
CA GLY A 38 2.54 16.67 12.89
C GLY A 38 3.73 17.65 12.82
N THR A 39 3.43 18.87 12.36
CA THR A 39 4.40 19.99 12.30
C THR A 39 3.94 21.20 13.11
N ASP A 40 2.78 21.11 13.73
CA ASP A 40 2.16 22.13 14.57
C ASP A 40 2.02 21.63 16.01
N ASP A 41 1.48 22.46 16.90
CA ASP A 41 1.24 22.09 18.31
C ASP A 41 0.00 21.17 18.48
N SER A 42 -0.42 20.47 17.42
CA SER A 42 -1.53 19.54 17.48
C SER A 42 -1.15 18.26 18.23
N ARG A 43 -2.16 17.52 18.69
CA ARG A 43 -1.91 16.24 19.35
C ARG A 43 -1.43 15.21 18.33
N PRO A 44 -0.43 14.39 18.68
CA PRO A 44 0.00 13.31 17.81
C PRO A 44 -1.16 12.36 17.48
N THR A 45 -1.23 11.94 16.22
CA THR A 45 -2.20 10.93 15.78
C THR A 45 -1.58 9.55 15.95
N ILE A 46 -2.27 8.67 16.68
CA ILE A 46 -1.86 7.27 16.80
C ILE A 46 -2.28 6.53 15.54
N ARG A 47 -1.39 5.74 14.98
CA ARG A 47 -1.64 4.89 13.83
C ARG A 47 -1.30 3.46 14.16
N TYR A 48 -2.02 2.54 13.53
CA TYR A 48 -1.58 1.16 13.50
C TYR A 48 -1.89 0.54 12.15
N SER A 49 -1.04 -0.39 11.73
CA SER A 49 -1.20 -1.17 10.52
C SER A 49 -1.35 -2.64 10.86
N ILE A 50 -2.16 -3.38 10.12
CA ILE A 50 -2.31 -4.83 10.26
C ILE A 50 -2.44 -5.55 8.94
N GLU A 51 -1.82 -6.73 8.88
CA GLU A 51 -2.10 -7.73 7.87
C GLU A 51 -3.03 -8.76 8.52
N PRO A 52 -4.31 -8.84 8.12
CA PRO A 52 -5.19 -9.90 8.56
C PRO A 52 -4.64 -11.24 8.09
N ILE A 53 -4.49 -12.21 8.99
CA ILE A 53 -3.94 -13.53 8.68
C ILE A 53 -4.94 -14.60 9.08
N GLY A 54 -5.35 -15.40 8.09
CA GLY A 54 -6.22 -16.55 8.32
C GLY A 54 -5.48 -17.69 9.03
N LEU A 55 -6.22 -18.52 9.77
CA LEU A 55 -5.65 -19.70 10.46
C LEU A 55 -5.06 -20.75 9.50
N THR A 56 -5.43 -20.67 8.22
CA THR A 56 -4.98 -21.58 7.16
C THR A 56 -4.00 -20.89 6.19
N ALA A 57 -3.58 -19.66 6.47
CA ALA A 57 -2.58 -18.97 5.65
C ALA A 57 -1.30 -19.81 5.55
N ASP A 58 -0.66 -19.78 4.38
CA ASP A 58 0.55 -20.55 4.06
C ASP A 58 0.39 -22.08 4.07
N THR A 59 -0.86 -22.57 4.14
CA THR A 59 -1.16 -23.99 3.93
C THR A 59 -1.54 -24.25 2.48
N SER A 60 -1.61 -25.51 2.07
CA SER A 60 -2.14 -25.86 0.75
C SER A 60 -3.59 -25.40 0.50
N PHE A 61 -4.34 -25.08 1.55
CA PHE A 61 -5.71 -24.56 1.45
C PHE A 61 -5.78 -23.06 1.19
N ASP A 62 -4.82 -22.29 1.71
CA ASP A 62 -4.74 -20.84 1.50
C ASP A 62 -3.28 -20.38 1.42
N PRO A 63 -2.56 -20.74 0.34
CA PRO A 63 -1.12 -20.51 0.24
C PRO A 63 -0.77 -19.03 0.17
N LEU A 64 -1.73 -18.13 -0.03
CA LEU A 64 -1.50 -16.70 -0.26
C LEU A 64 -2.40 -15.80 0.61
N ASN A 65 -2.95 -16.36 1.69
CA ASN A 65 -3.76 -15.65 2.68
C ASN A 65 -4.91 -14.84 2.05
N LEU A 66 -5.58 -15.40 1.05
CA LEU A 66 -6.62 -14.73 0.27
C LEU A 66 -8.01 -14.89 0.90
N LEU A 67 -8.21 -15.88 1.78
CA LEU A 67 -9.55 -16.22 2.32
C LEU A 67 -9.98 -15.30 3.47
N VAL A 68 -9.03 -14.78 4.26
CA VAL A 68 -9.34 -13.97 5.45
C VAL A 68 -9.96 -12.60 5.09
N GLY A 69 -9.68 -12.09 3.89
CA GLY A 69 -10.03 -10.74 3.48
C GLY A 69 -11.53 -10.42 3.57
N GLU A 70 -12.40 -11.32 3.11
CA GLU A 70 -13.86 -11.10 3.11
C GLU A 70 -14.45 -11.04 4.51
N ALA A 71 -13.99 -11.95 5.39
CA ALA A 71 -14.41 -11.97 6.79
C ALA A 71 -13.94 -10.71 7.51
N PHE A 72 -12.70 -10.28 7.28
CA PHE A 72 -12.14 -9.08 7.87
C PHE A 72 -12.86 -7.81 7.38
N GLU A 73 -13.10 -7.66 6.07
CA GLU A 73 -13.89 -6.56 5.51
C GLU A 73 -15.28 -6.49 6.14
N SER A 74 -15.98 -7.62 6.23
CA SER A 74 -17.32 -7.70 6.81
C SER A 74 -17.35 -7.24 8.26
N GLN A 75 -16.27 -7.49 9.02
CA GLN A 75 -16.14 -7.01 10.39
C GLN A 75 -15.78 -5.52 10.46
N LEU A 76 -14.95 -5.03 9.55
CA LEU A 76 -14.60 -3.60 9.44
C LEU A 76 -15.83 -2.74 9.13
N VAL A 77 -16.66 -3.15 8.16
CA VAL A 77 -17.90 -2.44 7.80
C VAL A 77 -18.84 -2.33 9.01
N LYS A 78 -18.90 -3.36 9.85
CA LYS A 78 -19.70 -3.33 11.09
C LYS A 78 -19.10 -2.41 12.16
N ALA A 79 -17.77 -2.33 12.23
CA ALA A 79 -17.07 -1.57 13.26
C ALA A 79 -16.93 -0.07 12.92
N LEU A 80 -16.92 0.28 11.63
CA LEU A 80 -16.65 1.63 11.14
C LEU A 80 -17.83 2.10 10.26
N PRO A 81 -18.83 2.81 10.82
CA PRO A 81 -20.07 3.17 10.12
C PRO A 81 -19.87 4.05 8.88
N ASN A 82 -18.78 4.83 8.85
CA ASN A 82 -18.46 5.74 7.73
C ASN A 82 -17.52 5.11 6.69
N LEU A 83 -17.17 3.83 6.85
CA LEU A 83 -16.28 3.11 5.94
C LEU A 83 -16.93 2.97 4.57
N ARG A 84 -16.17 3.29 3.52
CA ARG A 84 -16.56 3.09 2.12
C ARG A 84 -15.63 2.05 1.51
N VAL A 85 -16.21 1.07 0.83
CA VAL A 85 -15.51 -0.15 0.35
C VAL A 85 -15.51 -0.27 -1.16
N GLU A 86 -16.03 0.72 -1.88
CA GLU A 86 -16.14 0.72 -3.34
C GLU A 86 -14.78 0.58 -4.01
N TRP A 87 -13.79 1.41 -3.62
CA TRP A 87 -12.42 1.27 -4.10
C TRP A 87 -11.72 0.05 -3.50
N LEU A 88 -11.98 -0.32 -2.25
CA LEU A 88 -11.41 -1.54 -1.66
C LEU A 88 -11.71 -2.77 -2.52
N ARG A 89 -12.99 -3.00 -2.81
CA ARG A 89 -13.45 -4.15 -3.62
C ARG A 89 -12.92 -4.07 -5.05
N HIS A 90 -12.96 -2.89 -5.67
CA HIS A 90 -12.41 -2.70 -7.01
C HIS A 90 -10.94 -3.11 -7.10
N PHE A 91 -10.09 -2.60 -6.20
CA PHE A 91 -8.67 -2.91 -6.22
C PHE A 91 -8.39 -4.35 -5.78
N GLN A 92 -9.12 -4.89 -4.80
CA GLN A 92 -9.01 -6.32 -4.46
C GLN A 92 -9.29 -7.20 -5.68
N ASP A 93 -10.37 -6.96 -6.41
CA ASP A 93 -10.71 -7.73 -7.60
C ASP A 93 -9.63 -7.61 -8.69
N PHE A 94 -9.13 -6.39 -8.92
CA PHE A 94 -8.05 -6.16 -9.86
C PHE A 94 -6.78 -6.91 -9.46
N PHE A 95 -6.27 -6.75 -8.24
CA PHE A 95 -5.00 -7.36 -7.83
C PHE A 95 -5.10 -8.88 -7.60
N LYS A 96 -6.29 -9.41 -7.28
CA LYS A 96 -6.54 -10.86 -7.15
C LYS A 96 -6.53 -11.59 -8.50
N ASP A 97 -6.96 -10.93 -9.57
CA ASP A 97 -7.01 -11.53 -10.90
C ASP A 97 -5.59 -11.80 -11.44
N ARG A 98 -5.29 -13.07 -11.74
CA ARG A 98 -3.99 -13.55 -12.22
C ARG A 98 -4.02 -13.98 -13.70
N GLY A 99 -5.16 -13.85 -14.37
CA GLY A 99 -5.38 -14.39 -15.71
C GLY A 99 -5.33 -15.93 -15.76
N ASN A 100 -5.12 -16.48 -16.96
CA ASN A 100 -5.13 -17.93 -17.23
C ASN A 100 -3.80 -18.63 -16.91
N ASN A 101 -2.76 -17.87 -16.61
CA ASN A 101 -1.48 -18.44 -16.20
C ASN A 101 -1.66 -18.83 -14.74
N GLY A 102 -1.84 -20.13 -14.48
CA GLY A 102 -2.00 -20.68 -13.14
C GLY A 102 -0.90 -20.19 -12.19
N CYS A 103 -1.16 -20.32 -10.89
CA CYS A 103 -0.25 -19.94 -9.82
C CYS A 103 1.10 -20.65 -9.98
N GLU A 104 2.02 -20.09 -10.78
CA GLU A 104 3.42 -20.47 -10.74
C GLU A 104 3.86 -20.18 -9.31
N SER A 105 4.36 -21.22 -8.64
CA SER A 105 4.89 -21.13 -7.28
C SER A 105 5.90 -19.99 -7.25
N VAL A 106 5.52 -18.88 -6.63
CA VAL A 106 6.41 -17.74 -6.43
C VAL A 106 7.39 -18.15 -5.34
N ASN A 107 8.44 -18.88 -5.72
CA ASN A 107 9.63 -19.04 -4.90
C ASN A 107 10.40 -17.73 -4.95
N SER A 108 9.89 -16.71 -4.28
CA SER A 108 10.68 -15.55 -3.92
C SER A 108 11.01 -15.66 -2.44
N HIS A 109 12.29 -15.49 -2.07
CA HIS A 109 12.75 -15.27 -0.69
C HIS A 109 12.28 -13.90 -0.15
N ASP A 110 11.04 -13.55 -0.42
CA ASP A 110 10.47 -12.22 -0.29
C ASP A 110 9.00 -12.38 0.10
N HIS A 111 8.45 -11.40 0.81
CA HIS A 111 7.18 -11.49 1.53
C HIS A 111 6.00 -12.02 0.67
N SER A 112 5.01 -12.61 1.35
CA SER A 112 3.79 -13.15 0.74
C SER A 112 2.57 -12.24 0.87
N THR A 113 2.71 -11.08 1.52
CA THR A 113 1.64 -10.09 1.68
C THR A 113 1.10 -9.60 0.34
N SER A 114 -0.23 -9.67 0.16
CA SER A 114 -0.94 -9.12 -1.02
C SER A 114 -1.73 -7.85 -0.68
N ILE A 115 -2.21 -7.75 0.56
CA ILE A 115 -2.97 -6.61 1.06
C ILE A 115 -2.72 -6.44 2.56
N PHE A 116 -2.65 -5.20 3.02
CA PHE A 116 -2.72 -4.88 4.44
C PHE A 116 -3.49 -3.57 4.67
N TYR A 117 -3.81 -3.27 5.92
CA TYR A 117 -4.66 -2.15 6.30
C TYR A 117 -3.98 -1.26 7.33
N ALA A 118 -4.27 0.03 7.31
CA ALA A 118 -3.84 0.96 8.37
C ALA A 118 -5.02 1.77 8.89
N PHE A 119 -4.88 2.26 10.11
CA PHE A 119 -5.92 2.99 10.82
C PHE A 119 -5.32 4.21 11.48
N ASP A 120 -5.81 5.38 11.08
CA ASP A 120 -5.49 6.65 11.74
C ASP A 120 -6.51 6.89 12.84
N LEU A 121 -6.03 6.98 14.08
CA LEU A 121 -6.84 7.19 15.28
C LEU A 121 -6.74 8.64 15.71
N THR A 122 -7.78 9.40 15.41
CA THR A 122 -7.97 10.75 15.94
C THR A 122 -8.91 10.71 17.16
N ASP A 123 -8.99 11.81 17.89
CA ASP A 123 -9.88 11.95 19.06
C ASP A 123 -11.37 11.66 18.73
N THR A 124 -11.78 11.84 17.47
CA THR A 124 -13.20 11.78 17.07
C THR A 124 -13.50 10.77 15.97
N ASN A 125 -12.50 10.29 15.25
CA ASN A 125 -12.70 9.45 14.08
C ASN A 125 -11.57 8.45 13.86
N THR A 126 -11.91 7.35 13.20
CA THR A 126 -10.95 6.37 12.69
C THR A 126 -11.03 6.35 11.18
N THR A 127 -9.92 6.70 10.52
CA THR A 127 -9.81 6.60 9.06
C THR A 127 -9.04 5.33 8.72
N ALA A 128 -9.72 4.38 8.07
CA ALA A 128 -9.09 3.16 7.60
C ALA A 128 -8.47 3.38 6.22
N LYS A 129 -7.40 2.65 5.92
CA LYS A 129 -6.66 2.64 4.66
C LYS A 129 -6.40 1.21 4.25
N ALA A 130 -6.24 0.98 2.95
CA ALA A 130 -5.82 -0.31 2.41
C ALA A 130 -4.61 -0.14 1.49
N TYR A 131 -3.69 -1.08 1.55
CA TYR A 131 -2.44 -1.12 0.81
C TYR A 131 -2.40 -2.40 0.01
N PHE A 132 -2.16 -2.30 -1.30
CA PHE A 132 -2.19 -3.41 -2.24
C PHE A 132 -0.83 -3.60 -2.88
N LEU A 133 -0.35 -4.84 -2.87
CA LEU A 133 0.93 -5.20 -3.48
C LEU A 133 0.68 -5.88 -4.83
N PRO A 134 1.24 -5.36 -5.93
CA PRO A 134 0.96 -5.83 -7.29
C PRO A 134 1.71 -7.12 -7.64
N LYS A 135 2.69 -7.55 -6.82
CA LYS A 135 3.66 -8.64 -7.06
C LYS A 135 3.04 -9.87 -7.72
N PHE A 136 2.00 -10.46 -7.12
CA PHE A 136 1.42 -11.70 -7.64
C PHE A 136 0.76 -11.53 -9.01
N ARG A 137 0.08 -10.41 -9.23
CA ARG A 137 -0.52 -10.08 -10.53
C ARG A 137 0.56 -9.79 -11.58
N ALA A 138 1.58 -9.04 -11.20
CA ALA A 138 2.72 -8.70 -12.05
C ALA A 138 3.45 -9.96 -12.54
N ILE A 139 3.75 -10.90 -11.64
CA ILE A 139 4.36 -12.19 -11.97
C ILE A 139 3.48 -12.99 -12.94
N ALA A 140 2.20 -13.18 -12.60
CA ALA A 140 1.28 -13.99 -13.40
C ALA A 140 1.09 -13.43 -14.83
N ARG A 141 1.17 -12.10 -14.99
CA ARG A 141 1.05 -11.42 -16.29
C ARG A 141 2.37 -11.14 -16.99
N LYS A 142 3.51 -11.41 -16.35
CA LYS A 142 4.85 -11.04 -16.84
C LYS A 142 4.96 -9.52 -17.13
N GLU A 143 4.42 -8.73 -16.21
CA GLU A 143 4.44 -7.26 -16.24
C GLU A 143 5.27 -6.71 -15.08
N SER A 144 5.72 -5.45 -15.17
CA SER A 144 6.34 -4.78 -14.03
C SER A 144 5.29 -4.33 -13.01
N ASN A 145 5.67 -4.22 -11.73
CA ASN A 145 4.81 -3.67 -10.69
C ASN A 145 4.25 -2.29 -11.08
N LEU A 146 5.11 -1.38 -11.56
CA LEU A 146 4.70 -0.06 -12.04
C LEU A 146 3.59 -0.16 -13.08
N LYS A 147 3.73 -1.01 -14.10
CA LYS A 147 2.71 -1.16 -15.15
C LYS A 147 1.37 -1.62 -14.56
N VAL A 148 1.39 -2.58 -13.63
CA VAL A 148 0.18 -3.07 -12.95
C VAL A 148 -0.47 -1.97 -12.11
N LEU A 149 0.31 -1.19 -11.36
CA LEU A 149 -0.20 -0.06 -10.55
C LEU A 149 -0.84 1.02 -11.43
N MET A 150 -0.18 1.39 -12.53
CA MET A 150 -0.71 2.39 -13.47
C MET A 150 -2.03 1.94 -14.10
N GLN A 151 -2.11 0.67 -14.53
CA GLN A 151 -3.35 0.08 -15.05
C GLN A 151 -4.47 0.11 -14.01
N ALA A 152 -4.18 -0.27 -12.76
CA ALA A 152 -5.16 -0.28 -11.67
C ALA A 152 -5.82 1.09 -11.50
N ILE A 153 -5.01 2.16 -11.48
CA ILE A 153 -5.51 3.53 -11.31
C ILE A 153 -6.32 3.98 -12.53
N GLN A 154 -5.85 3.67 -13.75
CA GLN A 154 -6.51 4.09 -14.99
C GLN A 154 -7.94 3.54 -15.13
N ILE A 155 -8.18 2.31 -14.65
CA ILE A 155 -9.49 1.66 -14.74
C ILE A 155 -10.36 1.88 -13.49
N ALA A 156 -9.86 2.59 -12.48
CA ALA A 156 -10.58 2.79 -11.24
C ALA A 156 -11.89 3.56 -11.47
N PRO A 157 -12.96 3.26 -10.71
CA PRO A 157 -14.18 4.05 -10.75
C PRO A 157 -13.85 5.52 -10.48
N TYR A 158 -14.49 6.40 -11.27
CA TYR A 158 -14.28 7.85 -11.26
C TYR A 158 -12.94 8.32 -11.84
N SER A 159 -12.08 7.44 -12.36
CA SER A 159 -10.93 7.84 -13.17
C SER A 159 -11.37 8.28 -14.58
N SER A 160 -10.84 9.42 -15.02
CA SER A 160 -11.09 10.01 -16.34
C SER A 160 -9.87 10.80 -16.80
N GLU A 161 -9.76 11.08 -18.10
CA GLU A 161 -8.67 11.93 -18.61
C GLU A 161 -8.60 13.29 -17.88
N GLY A 162 -9.74 13.82 -17.43
CA GLY A 162 -9.84 15.10 -16.73
C GLY A 162 -9.27 15.13 -15.30
N ASN A 163 -9.09 13.98 -14.65
CA ASN A 163 -8.58 13.91 -13.27
C ASN A 163 -7.32 13.03 -13.09
N LEU A 164 -6.73 12.55 -14.20
CA LEU A 164 -5.50 11.75 -14.18
C LEU A 164 -4.23 12.56 -14.53
N ASN A 165 -4.28 13.90 -14.51
CA ASN A 165 -3.10 14.73 -14.79
C ASN A 165 -1.92 14.44 -13.84
N ALA A 166 -2.21 14.23 -12.54
CA ALA A 166 -1.21 13.81 -11.57
C ALA A 166 -0.54 12.47 -11.94
N LEU A 167 -1.33 11.51 -12.45
CA LEU A 167 -0.84 10.23 -12.91
C LEU A 167 0.03 10.37 -14.16
N SER A 168 -0.30 11.29 -15.08
CA SER A 168 0.52 11.59 -16.25
C SER A 168 1.89 12.13 -15.85
N ILE A 169 1.93 13.08 -14.91
CA ILE A 169 3.20 13.64 -14.39
C ILE A 169 4.02 12.53 -13.72
N PHE A 170 3.38 11.68 -12.93
CA PHE A 170 4.05 10.52 -12.32
C PHE A 170 4.56 9.54 -13.37
N SER A 171 3.80 9.31 -14.45
CA SER A 171 4.22 8.47 -15.57
C SER A 171 5.50 9.01 -16.21
N ASP A 172 5.56 10.32 -16.47
CA ASP A 172 6.76 10.96 -17.03
C ASP A 172 7.96 10.78 -16.10
N PHE A 173 7.78 11.07 -14.81
CA PHE A 173 8.80 10.84 -13.77
C PHE A 173 9.30 9.40 -13.75
N SER A 174 8.37 8.43 -13.81
CA SER A 174 8.70 7.01 -13.72
C SER A 174 9.42 6.45 -14.95
N ASN A 175 9.25 7.11 -16.11
CA ASN A 175 9.91 6.76 -17.37
C ASN A 175 11.26 7.48 -17.56
N ASP A 176 11.62 8.44 -16.71
CA ASP A 176 12.93 9.07 -16.71
C ASP A 176 14.02 8.03 -16.39
N THR A 177 15.15 8.09 -17.09
CA THR A 177 16.29 7.19 -16.84
C THR A 177 16.84 7.35 -15.42
N ALA A 178 16.69 8.53 -14.82
CA ALA A 178 17.02 8.78 -13.42
C ALA A 178 16.11 8.04 -12.42
N SER A 179 14.98 7.50 -12.86
CA SER A 179 14.02 6.73 -12.05
C SER A 179 14.09 5.23 -12.31
N ALA A 180 14.98 4.77 -13.19
CA ALA A 180 15.04 3.37 -13.62
C ALA A 180 15.41 2.39 -12.49
N HIS A 181 16.03 2.86 -11.42
CA HIS A 181 16.43 2.05 -10.25
C HIS A 181 15.38 2.04 -9.12
N LEU A 182 14.23 2.72 -9.31
CA LEU A 182 13.17 2.74 -8.31
C LEU A 182 12.38 1.43 -8.32
N GLU A 183 12.14 0.89 -7.13
CA GLU A 183 11.37 -0.34 -6.92
C GLU A 183 9.93 0.07 -6.54
N TYR A 184 8.95 -0.09 -7.43
CA TYR A 184 7.56 0.30 -7.14
C TYR A 184 6.84 -0.82 -6.38
N GLU A 185 6.42 -0.51 -5.15
CA GLU A 185 6.03 -1.52 -4.16
C GLU A 185 4.52 -1.69 -4.05
N MET A 186 3.76 -0.60 -3.89
CA MET A 186 2.34 -0.71 -3.52
C MET A 186 1.50 0.51 -3.89
N LEU A 187 0.19 0.26 -3.99
CA LEU A 187 -0.85 1.28 -4.06
C LEU A 187 -1.58 1.34 -2.73
N ALA A 188 -1.78 2.53 -2.16
CA ALA A 188 -2.66 2.72 -1.01
C ALA A 188 -3.86 3.62 -1.32
N ILE A 189 -4.95 3.39 -0.60
CA ILE A 189 -6.19 4.17 -0.64
C ILE A 189 -6.68 4.50 0.77
N ASP A 190 -7.42 5.60 0.89
CA ASP A 190 -8.24 5.88 2.06
C ASP A 190 -9.62 5.21 1.87
N LEU A 191 -10.16 4.53 2.89
CA LEU A 191 -11.45 3.83 2.83
C LEU A 191 -12.62 4.77 3.13
N ILE A 192 -12.66 5.86 2.37
CA ILE A 192 -13.67 6.94 2.42
C ILE A 192 -14.32 7.09 1.04
N ASP A 193 -15.14 8.14 0.85
CA ASP A 193 -15.75 8.39 -0.45
C ASP A 193 -14.68 8.41 -1.57
N PRO A 194 -14.80 7.60 -2.64
CA PRO A 194 -13.83 7.56 -3.73
C PRO A 194 -13.45 8.92 -4.31
N GLN A 195 -14.37 9.88 -4.35
CA GLN A 195 -14.08 11.21 -4.89
C GLN A 195 -13.27 12.09 -3.93
N GLN A 196 -13.17 11.70 -2.66
CA GLN A 196 -12.38 12.36 -1.62
C GLN A 196 -11.14 11.55 -1.21
N SER A 197 -11.09 10.26 -1.54
CA SER A 197 -9.95 9.40 -1.26
C SER A 197 -8.75 9.75 -2.13
N ARG A 198 -7.56 9.60 -1.56
CA ARG A 198 -6.30 9.71 -2.29
C ARG A 198 -5.86 8.32 -2.77
N LEU A 199 -5.20 8.30 -3.91
CA LEU A 199 -4.39 7.17 -4.36
C LEU A 199 -2.94 7.48 -4.00
N LYS A 200 -2.18 6.52 -3.49
CA LYS A 200 -0.77 6.73 -3.09
C LYS A 200 0.09 5.63 -3.66
N ILE A 201 1.14 6.00 -4.41
CA ILE A 201 2.09 5.03 -4.95
C ILE A 201 3.35 5.09 -4.10
N TYR A 202 3.73 3.95 -3.55
CA TYR A 202 4.97 3.79 -2.80
C TYR A 202 6.02 3.14 -3.69
N PHE A 203 7.22 3.68 -3.63
CA PHE A 203 8.39 3.10 -4.27
C PHE A 203 9.59 3.22 -3.34
N ARG A 204 10.51 2.27 -3.45
CA ARG A 204 11.75 2.22 -2.70
C ARG A 204 12.90 2.68 -3.57
N CYS A 205 13.85 3.35 -2.92
CA CYS A 205 15.15 3.66 -3.50
C CYS A 205 16.24 3.22 -2.52
N ARG A 206 17.22 2.44 -3.00
CA ARG A 206 18.33 1.97 -2.17
C ARG A 206 19.39 3.04 -1.90
N GLU A 207 19.41 4.11 -2.70
CA GLU A 207 20.27 5.25 -2.44
C GLU A 207 19.62 6.20 -1.44
N THR A 208 20.25 6.34 -0.27
CA THR A 208 19.74 7.12 0.87
C THR A 208 20.56 8.39 1.14
N SER A 209 21.50 8.75 0.27
CA SER A 209 22.29 9.98 0.43
C SER A 209 21.42 11.23 0.29
N PHE A 210 21.73 12.29 1.03
CA PHE A 210 21.01 13.56 0.94
C PHE A 210 20.90 14.07 -0.50
N ASN A 211 21.99 14.00 -1.28
CA ASN A 211 22.01 14.41 -2.68
C ASN A 211 21.03 13.59 -3.52
N SER A 212 20.92 12.29 -3.27
CA SER A 212 20.00 11.41 -4.00
C SER A 212 18.53 11.69 -3.64
N VAL A 213 18.23 12.05 -2.39
CA VAL A 213 16.89 12.48 -1.98
C VAL A 213 16.56 13.84 -2.58
N ALA A 214 17.48 14.81 -2.47
CA ALA A 214 17.31 16.16 -2.97
C ALA A 214 17.19 16.20 -4.50
N SER A 215 17.99 15.41 -5.23
CA SER A 215 17.90 15.33 -6.68
C SER A 215 16.56 14.78 -7.13
N ARG A 216 16.01 13.77 -6.44
CA ARG A 216 14.68 13.21 -6.76
C ARG A 216 13.56 14.18 -6.43
N GLN A 217 13.60 14.81 -5.26
CA GLN A 217 12.66 15.90 -4.95
C GLN A 217 12.76 17.00 -6.01
N ALA A 218 13.97 17.37 -6.43
CA ALA A 218 14.20 18.35 -7.48
C ALA A 218 13.86 17.84 -8.89
N SER A 219 13.84 16.54 -9.19
CA SER A 219 13.37 16.00 -10.47
C SER A 219 11.85 15.95 -10.51
N THR A 220 11.20 15.64 -9.38
CA THR A 220 9.75 15.73 -9.19
C THR A 220 9.26 17.18 -9.19
N VAL A 221 10.07 18.13 -8.70
CA VAL A 221 9.70 19.56 -8.55
C VAL A 221 10.28 20.46 -9.66
N GLY A 222 11.41 20.10 -10.25
CA GLY A 222 12.24 20.95 -11.11
C GLY A 222 11.94 20.87 -12.60
N SER A 223 11.26 19.81 -13.06
CA SER A 223 10.72 19.76 -14.44
C SER A 223 9.30 20.34 -14.53
N TYR A 224 8.59 20.48 -13.41
CA TYR A 224 7.20 20.93 -13.35
C TYR A 224 7.05 22.11 -12.39
N THR A 225 7.67 23.23 -12.74
CA THR A 225 7.66 24.43 -11.91
C THR A 225 6.22 24.92 -11.65
N GLY A 226 5.87 24.99 -10.37
CA GLY A 226 4.67 25.65 -9.86
C GLY A 226 3.39 24.82 -9.78
N ALA A 227 3.16 23.83 -10.65
CA ALA A 227 1.93 23.03 -10.63
C ALA A 227 2.01 21.84 -9.66
N VAL A 228 3.12 21.09 -9.67
CA VAL A 228 3.33 19.96 -8.75
C VAL A 228 3.51 20.44 -7.32
N TYR A 229 4.29 21.52 -7.11
CA TYR A 229 4.45 22.12 -5.78
C TYR A 229 3.14 22.69 -5.22
N ARG A 230 2.27 23.28 -6.06
CA ARG A 230 0.92 23.70 -5.63
C ARG A 230 0.00 22.50 -5.39
N ALA A 231 -0.01 21.50 -6.27
CA ALA A 231 -0.86 20.32 -6.11
C ALA A 231 -0.43 19.41 -4.93
N LEU A 232 0.85 19.38 -4.57
CA LEU A 232 1.36 18.77 -3.33
C LEU A 232 0.93 19.55 -2.08
N LYS A 233 0.86 20.88 -2.18
CA LYS A 233 0.43 21.77 -1.08
C LYS A 233 -1.10 21.82 -0.92
N ASP A 234 -1.83 21.63 -2.01
CA ASP A 234 -3.30 21.72 -2.08
C ASP A 234 -3.99 20.34 -2.03
N GLY A 235 -3.24 19.26 -1.69
CA GLY A 235 -3.78 17.93 -1.41
C GLY A 235 -4.41 17.20 -2.59
N THR A 236 -4.12 17.62 -3.83
CA THR A 236 -4.76 17.14 -5.06
C THR A 236 -3.92 16.10 -5.82
N LEU A 237 -2.74 15.76 -5.31
CA LEU A 237 -1.82 14.80 -5.92
C LEU A 237 -1.82 13.46 -5.19
N ILE A 238 -1.52 12.40 -5.94
CA ILE A 238 -1.12 11.10 -5.41
C ILE A 238 0.07 11.34 -4.47
N GLU A 239 -0.07 11.06 -3.18
CA GLU A 239 1.04 11.19 -2.24
C GLU A 239 2.07 10.09 -2.54
N ALA A 240 3.26 10.50 -2.99
CA ALA A 240 4.45 9.66 -2.97
C ALA A 240 5.12 9.86 -1.61
N VAL A 241 4.96 8.90 -0.71
CA VAL A 241 5.65 8.89 0.59
C VAL A 241 6.99 8.18 0.39
N MET A 242 8.09 8.90 0.63
CA MET A 242 9.44 8.32 0.71
C MET A 242 9.69 7.96 2.16
N ASP A 243 9.52 6.69 2.51
CA ASP A 243 10.01 6.15 3.78
C ASP A 243 11.47 5.71 3.60
N LEU A 244 12.37 6.34 4.34
CA LEU A 244 13.76 5.91 4.49
C LEU A 244 13.77 4.69 5.42
N LEU A 245 13.79 3.50 4.85
CA LEU A 245 14.17 2.31 5.61
C LEU A 245 15.69 2.32 5.76
N GLU A 246 16.16 2.47 7.00
CA GLU A 246 17.58 2.31 7.33
C GLU A 246 18.03 0.91 6.95
N THR A 247 19.06 0.81 6.10
CA THR A 247 19.73 -0.47 5.87
C THR A 247 20.57 -0.80 7.10
N SER A 248 20.21 -1.86 7.83
CA SER A 248 21.12 -2.50 8.77
C SER A 248 22.37 -2.97 8.02
N GLU A 249 23.54 -2.62 8.56
CA GLU A 249 24.88 -2.92 8.04
C GLU A 249 25.12 -4.39 7.65
#